data_AF-A0A0C9MC67-F1
#
_entry.id   AF-A0A0C9MC67-F1
#
_cell.length_a   1.000
_cell.length_b   1.000
_cell.length_c   1.000
_cell.angle_alpha   90.00
_cell.angle_beta   90.00
_cell.angle_gamma   90.00
#
_symmetry.space_group_name_H-M   'P 1'
#
loop_
_entity.id
_entity.type
_entity.pdbx_description
1 polymer ?
#
loop_
_entity_poly.entity_id
_entity_poly.type
_entity_poly.pdbx_seq_one_letter_code
_entity_poly.pdbx_strand_id
1 'polypeptide(L)'
;MSSSILPLYDAELDVQAYNIYQPLESILPYDLPKRNVDTVVEPAKPAAAMASPFAKKTAEPVLDTYCKACKKKFSNEPTFTNHLKSAKHIANEKKLKPTSRGPANNQKIAVHPKVQEALSMLDQAEKSDDPTVALTTCWTQAQTLYALKRPQYTEKALRMLVDLINTSPTTTFSSAQITSFLYNARLALARLLCIYQQLDEARSVYLDALAGKWKLETPELLGIAGRIRTLSIQDLLNACDRLATKYLTRERNRTKPAPALTDANNSIASILCEAAHLFAQEGQKYLSTPPEHVAIVLYAACSLVCPFEPTSGITKDDIYYLMIQVYTSLEDLDYKIVDIYALDTGHVWHMFNALLIAIEIDDLVRAQTIETNLKELVYPDVQLLCSLYKQKTTLSIESDTLQQQLDFIILLLEQTQDPLVIRNQARKEQLDIIDRIRSCI
;
A
#
# COMPACT_ATOMS: atom_id res chain seq x y z
N MET A 1 -15.39 0.69 -24.58
CA MET A 1 -14.26 1.52 -24.14
C MET A 1 -14.65 2.18 -22.83
N SER A 2 -14.14 1.69 -21.70
CA SER A 2 -14.32 2.36 -20.41
C SER A 2 -13.51 3.66 -20.44
N SER A 3 -14.12 4.79 -20.09
CA SER A 3 -13.38 6.04 -19.93
C SER A 3 -12.47 5.91 -18.71
N SER A 4 -11.16 5.85 -18.93
CA SER A 4 -10.18 5.84 -17.84
C SER A 4 -10.40 7.03 -16.90
N ILE A 5 -10.41 6.75 -15.60
CA ILE A 5 -10.64 7.72 -14.52
C ILE A 5 -9.30 8.36 -14.09
N LEU A 6 -8.16 7.90 -14.63
CA LEU A 6 -6.83 8.44 -14.29
C LEU A 6 -6.62 9.85 -14.85
N PRO A 7 -5.85 10.70 -14.16
CA PRO A 7 -5.59 12.06 -14.63
C PRO A 7 -4.71 12.06 -15.89
N LEU A 8 -4.94 13.04 -16.77
CA LEU A 8 -4.08 13.25 -17.95
C LEU A 8 -2.64 13.62 -17.57
N TYR A 9 -2.47 14.35 -16.47
CA TYR A 9 -1.18 14.76 -15.91
C TYR A 9 -1.28 14.88 -14.40
N ASP A 10 -0.30 14.31 -13.68
CA ASP A 10 -0.17 14.48 -12.24
C ASP A 10 1.20 15.11 -11.93
N ALA A 11 1.21 16.37 -11.50
CA ALA A 11 2.44 17.06 -11.15
C ALA A 11 3.08 16.53 -9.85
N GLU A 12 2.27 15.98 -8.96
CA GLU A 12 2.63 15.53 -7.62
C GLU A 12 3.12 14.08 -7.61
N LEU A 13 2.87 13.31 -8.68
CA LEU A 13 3.40 11.97 -8.83
C LEU A 13 4.94 11.98 -8.74
N ASP A 14 5.47 11.40 -7.67
CA ASP A 14 6.90 11.14 -7.54
C ASP A 14 7.23 9.78 -8.17
N VAL A 15 7.69 9.84 -9.42
CA VAL A 15 8.03 8.64 -10.21
C VAL A 15 9.25 7.90 -9.68
N GLN A 16 10.07 8.53 -8.83
CA GLN A 16 11.22 7.89 -8.19
C GLN A 16 10.79 7.17 -6.91
N ALA A 17 9.95 7.81 -6.10
CA ALA A 17 9.40 7.19 -4.89
C ALA A 17 8.40 6.05 -5.21
N TYR A 18 7.63 6.18 -6.29
CA TYR A 18 6.66 5.18 -6.71
C TYR A 18 7.01 4.61 -8.09
N ASN A 19 8.02 3.75 -8.16
CA ASN A 19 8.38 3.12 -9.43
C ASN A 19 7.47 1.92 -9.73
N ILE A 20 6.48 2.10 -10.60
CA ILE A 20 5.55 1.01 -11.00
C ILE A 20 6.26 -0.17 -11.70
N TYR A 21 7.50 -0.01 -12.14
CA TYR A 21 8.28 -1.07 -12.79
C TYR A 21 9.14 -1.89 -11.82
N GLN A 22 9.10 -1.60 -10.53
CA GLN A 22 9.74 -2.38 -9.48
C GLN A 22 8.71 -2.78 -8.41
N PRO A 23 8.96 -3.87 -7.64
CA PRO A 23 8.15 -4.17 -6.48
C PRO A 23 8.06 -2.97 -5.56
N LEU A 24 6.86 -2.72 -5.04
CA LEU A 24 6.63 -1.65 -4.10
C LEU A 24 7.25 -2.03 -2.75
N GLU A 25 8.25 -1.26 -2.29
CA GLU A 25 8.92 -1.47 -0.99
C GLU A 25 7.95 -1.39 0.18
N SER A 26 6.95 -0.52 0.06
CA SER A 26 5.77 -0.52 0.89
C SER A 26 4.57 -0.50 -0.03
N ILE A 27 3.63 -1.41 0.18
CA ILE A 27 2.30 -1.21 -0.34
C ILE A 27 1.73 -0.15 0.54
N LEU A 28 1.89 1.09 0.07
CA LEU A 28 1.23 2.31 0.54
C LEU A 28 0.37 2.06 1.79
N PRO A 29 0.79 2.57 2.95
CA PRO A 29 0.32 2.08 4.25
C PRO A 29 -1.22 2.07 4.33
N TYR A 30 -1.73 1.11 5.12
CA TYR A 30 -3.00 1.24 5.83
C TYR A 30 -3.26 2.72 6.13
N ASP A 31 -4.38 3.26 5.64
CA ASP A 31 -4.73 4.69 5.62
C ASP A 31 -4.10 5.56 4.51
N LEU A 32 -4.31 5.21 3.24
CA LEU A 32 -4.24 6.25 2.22
C LEU A 32 -5.39 7.23 2.42
N PRO A 33 -5.12 8.54 2.62
CA PRO A 33 -6.18 9.54 2.54
C PRO A 33 -6.78 9.42 1.15
N LYS A 34 -8.11 9.21 1.09
CA LYS A 34 -8.90 9.24 -0.13
C LYS A 34 -8.48 10.47 -0.94
N ARG A 35 -7.67 10.31 -1.99
CA ARG A 35 -7.57 11.33 -3.04
C ARG A 35 -8.84 11.23 -3.84
N ASN A 36 -9.90 11.84 -3.31
CA ASN A 36 -11.08 12.14 -4.09
C ASN A 36 -10.61 12.97 -5.28
N VAL A 37 -10.87 12.45 -6.48
CA VAL A 37 -10.60 13.08 -7.78
C VAL A 37 -11.28 14.47 -7.88
N ASP A 38 -12.22 14.75 -6.99
CA ASP A 38 -12.88 16.05 -6.85
C ASP A 38 -12.59 16.69 -5.48
N THR A 39 -11.46 17.38 -5.33
CA THR A 39 -11.37 18.46 -4.35
C THR A 39 -10.78 19.70 -4.98
N VAL A 40 -11.63 20.72 -5.10
CA VAL A 40 -11.24 22.09 -5.44
C VAL A 40 -10.17 22.53 -4.44
N VAL A 41 -8.97 22.77 -4.93
CA VAL A 41 -7.84 23.28 -4.16
C VAL A 41 -8.21 24.66 -3.63
N GLU A 42 -8.52 24.76 -2.33
CA GLU A 42 -8.35 26.05 -1.64
C GLU A 42 -6.84 26.31 -1.49
N PRO A 43 -6.36 27.52 -1.85
CA PRO A 43 -4.94 27.81 -1.79
C PRO A 43 -4.47 27.85 -0.33
N ALA A 44 -3.41 27.09 -0.06
CA ALA A 44 -2.73 27.01 1.22
C ALA A 44 -2.41 28.40 1.81
N LYS A 45 -2.86 28.64 3.04
CA LYS A 45 -2.37 29.75 3.87
C LYS A 45 -0.92 29.45 4.26
N PRO A 46 0.03 30.38 4.08
CA PRO A 46 1.39 30.19 4.54
C PRO A 46 1.46 30.23 6.06
N ALA A 47 2.33 29.39 6.61
CA ALA A 47 2.67 29.29 8.03
C ALA A 47 3.00 30.67 8.62
N ALA A 48 2.32 31.03 9.70
CA ALA A 48 2.65 32.19 10.52
C ALA A 48 3.06 31.72 11.93
N ALA A 49 4.18 32.30 12.36
CA ALA A 49 4.92 32.03 13.56
C ALA A 49 4.10 32.13 14.86
N MET A 50 4.66 31.50 15.90
CA MET A 50 4.23 31.51 17.30
C MET A 50 3.72 32.90 17.74
N ALA A 51 2.53 32.94 18.35
CA ALA A 51 2.03 34.12 19.07
C ALA A 51 1.49 33.71 20.45
N SER A 52 2.06 34.38 21.46
CA SER A 52 1.84 34.30 22.91
C SER A 52 0.39 34.56 23.35
N PRO A 53 -0.07 34.00 24.49
CA PRO A 53 -1.48 34.04 24.92
C PRO A 53 -1.96 35.37 25.56
N PHE A 54 -1.28 36.50 25.35
CA PHE A 54 -1.69 37.78 25.94
C PHE A 54 -1.69 38.95 24.96
N ALA A 55 -2.82 39.22 24.29
CA ALA A 55 -3.19 40.57 23.84
C ALA A 55 -4.70 40.68 23.55
N LYS A 56 -5.36 41.62 24.23
CA LYS A 56 -6.76 42.04 24.05
C LYS A 56 -6.85 43.21 23.05
N LYS A 57 -7.98 43.23 22.32
CA LYS A 57 -8.76 44.38 21.79
C LYS A 57 -8.28 45.17 20.54
N THR A 58 -9.08 44.99 19.47
CA THR A 58 -9.71 45.97 18.55
C THR A 58 -8.93 47.19 18.04
N ALA A 59 -8.70 47.23 16.71
CA ALA A 59 -8.65 48.44 15.90
C ALA A 59 -9.16 48.14 14.48
N GLU A 60 -10.02 48.99 13.94
CA GLU A 60 -10.57 48.90 12.57
C GLU A 60 -9.46 48.96 11.51
N PRO A 61 -9.59 48.24 10.37
CA PRO A 61 -8.62 48.31 9.30
C PRO A 61 -8.77 49.63 8.53
N VAL A 62 -7.78 50.50 8.66
CA VAL A 62 -7.54 51.62 7.74
C VAL A 62 -7.36 51.03 6.33
N LEU A 63 -8.32 51.26 5.43
CA LEU A 63 -8.25 50.85 4.03
C LEU A 63 -7.07 51.56 3.34
N ASP A 64 -6.06 50.78 2.94
CA ASP A 64 -4.86 51.27 2.28
C ASP A 64 -5.18 51.68 0.82
N THR A 65 -5.37 52.98 0.58
CA THR A 65 -5.67 53.59 -0.74
C THR A 65 -4.45 53.67 -1.65
N TYR A 66 -3.58 52.66 -1.61
CA TYR A 66 -2.37 52.58 -2.43
C TYR A 66 -2.56 51.61 -3.61
N CYS A 67 -2.37 52.13 -4.83
CA CYS A 67 -2.37 51.31 -6.04
C CYS A 67 -0.98 50.73 -6.30
N LYS A 68 -0.80 49.43 -6.08
CA LYS A 68 0.44 48.71 -6.42
C LYS A 68 0.74 48.73 -7.92
N ALA A 69 -0.29 48.60 -8.78
CA ALA A 69 -0.11 48.56 -10.24
C ALA A 69 0.41 49.88 -10.83
N CYS A 70 0.06 51.01 -10.20
CA CYS A 70 0.46 52.33 -10.66
C CYS A 70 1.46 53.03 -9.74
N LYS A 71 1.85 52.39 -8.63
CA LYS A 71 2.70 52.92 -7.54
C LYS A 71 2.25 54.32 -7.06
N LYS A 72 0.94 54.52 -6.87
CA LYS A 72 0.34 55.81 -6.44
C LYS A 72 -0.54 55.64 -5.21
N LYS A 73 -0.39 56.54 -4.24
CA LYS A 73 -1.25 56.64 -3.05
C LYS A 73 -2.31 57.72 -3.27
N PHE A 74 -3.55 57.44 -2.88
CA PHE A 74 -4.68 58.35 -3.06
C PHE A 74 -5.17 58.85 -1.71
N SER A 75 -5.57 60.11 -1.64
CA SER A 75 -5.94 60.77 -0.37
C SER A 75 -7.33 60.40 0.13
N ASN A 76 -8.21 59.86 -0.73
CA ASN A 76 -9.52 59.36 -0.34
C ASN A 76 -9.99 58.19 -1.22
N GLU A 77 -10.93 57.40 -0.69
CA GLU A 77 -11.46 56.19 -1.32
C GLU A 77 -12.22 56.44 -2.65
N PRO A 78 -12.99 57.53 -2.82
CA PRO A 78 -13.66 57.84 -4.09
C PRO A 78 -12.67 58.10 -5.23
N THR A 79 -11.55 58.79 -4.98
CA THR A 79 -10.52 58.99 -6.02
C THR A 79 -9.75 57.71 -6.31
N PHE A 80 -9.53 56.86 -5.30
CA PHE A 80 -8.91 55.54 -5.51
C PHE A 80 -9.77 54.63 -6.38
N THR A 81 -11.07 54.51 -6.08
CA THR A 81 -12.01 53.69 -6.87
C THR A 81 -12.16 54.20 -8.31
N ASN A 82 -12.18 55.52 -8.54
CA ASN A 82 -12.15 56.08 -9.88
C ASN A 82 -10.82 55.80 -10.61
N HIS A 83 -9.69 55.82 -9.88
CA HIS A 83 -8.40 55.44 -10.44
C HIS A 83 -8.37 53.97 -10.91
N LEU A 84 -8.92 53.04 -10.13
CA LEU A 84 -8.99 51.61 -10.51
C LEU A 84 -9.74 51.39 -11.83
N LYS A 85 -10.71 52.26 -12.16
CA LYS A 85 -11.47 52.21 -13.41
C LYS A 85 -10.79 52.91 -14.59
N SER A 86 -9.68 53.63 -14.37
CA SER A 86 -9.01 54.37 -15.43
C SER A 86 -8.32 53.46 -16.43
N ALA A 87 -8.41 53.78 -17.73
CA ALA A 87 -7.76 52.99 -18.80
C ALA A 87 -6.24 52.83 -18.58
N LYS A 88 -5.60 53.83 -17.96
CA LYS A 88 -4.17 53.82 -17.64
C LYS A 88 -3.84 52.82 -16.51
N HIS A 89 -4.72 52.71 -15.51
CA HIS A 89 -4.60 51.68 -14.47
C HIS A 89 -4.78 50.28 -15.05
N ILE A 90 -5.85 50.06 -15.81
CA ILE A 90 -6.17 48.76 -16.44
C ILE A 90 -5.04 48.29 -17.37
N ALA A 91 -4.42 49.20 -18.13
CA ALA A 91 -3.29 48.86 -18.98
C ALA A 91 -2.03 48.47 -18.18
N ASN A 92 -1.75 49.14 -17.06
CA ASN A 92 -0.63 48.79 -16.18
C ASN A 92 -0.89 47.50 -15.40
N GLU A 93 -2.14 47.24 -15.00
CA GLU A 93 -2.52 46.00 -14.34
C GLU A 93 -2.39 44.79 -15.29
N LYS A 94 -2.79 44.94 -16.56
CA LYS A 94 -2.57 43.93 -17.62
C LYS A 94 -1.10 43.64 -17.91
N LYS A 95 -0.19 44.57 -17.63
CA LYS A 95 1.26 44.36 -17.76
C LYS A 95 1.87 43.64 -16.55
N LEU A 96 1.26 43.76 -15.38
CA LEU A 96 1.75 43.18 -14.12
C LEU A 96 1.12 41.81 -13.81
N LYS A 97 -0.04 41.49 -14.38
CA LYS A 97 -0.66 40.17 -14.31
C LYS A 97 -0.68 39.56 -15.71
N PRO A 98 0.14 38.53 -16.02
CA PRO A 98 -0.11 37.69 -17.18
C PRO A 98 -1.50 37.07 -16.98
N THR A 99 -2.42 37.37 -17.89
CA THR A 99 -3.85 37.04 -17.79
C THR A 99 -4.12 35.60 -17.34
N SER A 100 -4.76 35.45 -16.17
CA SER A 100 -5.58 34.29 -15.86
C SER A 100 -6.80 34.30 -16.80
N ARG A 101 -6.89 33.36 -17.73
CA ARG A 101 -8.10 33.14 -18.51
C ARG A 101 -8.99 32.12 -17.79
N GLY A 102 -10.12 32.61 -17.27
CA GLY A 102 -11.29 31.79 -16.94
C GLY A 102 -11.98 31.23 -18.20
N PRO A 103 -13.04 30.43 -18.01
CA PRO A 103 -13.23 29.16 -18.69
C PRO A 103 -13.75 29.35 -20.12
N ALA A 104 -12.89 29.01 -21.08
CA ALA A 104 -13.31 28.63 -22.42
C ALA A 104 -12.88 27.18 -22.61
N ASN A 105 -13.87 26.32 -22.82
CA ASN A 105 -13.72 24.97 -23.36
C ASN A 105 -12.59 24.93 -24.41
N ASN A 106 -11.68 23.95 -24.28
CA ASN A 106 -10.56 23.66 -25.18
C ASN A 106 -9.31 24.56 -25.09
N GLN A 107 -8.75 24.78 -23.90
CA GLN A 107 -7.32 25.10 -23.82
C GLN A 107 -6.50 23.83 -24.10
N LYS A 108 -5.92 23.74 -25.30
CA LYS A 108 -4.80 22.84 -25.58
C LYS A 108 -3.69 23.13 -24.57
N ILE A 109 -3.60 22.31 -23.53
CA ILE A 109 -2.39 22.19 -22.71
C ILE A 109 -1.24 22.05 -23.70
N ALA A 110 -0.20 22.89 -23.60
CA ALA A 110 1.00 22.70 -24.39
C ALA A 110 1.61 21.36 -23.97
N VAL A 111 1.25 20.30 -24.70
CA VAL A 111 1.72 18.95 -24.44
C VAL A 111 3.21 18.95 -24.70
N HIS A 112 3.99 18.54 -23.70
CA HIS A 112 5.45 18.42 -23.82
C HIS A 112 5.78 17.64 -25.10
N PRO A 113 6.73 18.08 -25.96
CA PRO A 113 6.98 17.46 -27.27
C PRO A 113 7.17 15.95 -27.21
N LYS A 114 7.90 15.47 -26.19
CA LYS A 114 8.09 14.02 -25.94
C LYS A 114 6.79 13.25 -25.65
N VAL A 115 5.77 13.89 -25.07
CA VAL A 115 4.46 13.25 -24.89
C VAL A 115 3.74 13.13 -26.23
N GLN A 116 3.81 14.15 -27.11
CA GLN A 116 3.22 14.06 -28.45
C GLN A 116 3.92 13.00 -29.31
N GLU A 117 5.24 12.93 -29.24
CA GLU A 117 6.05 11.90 -29.90
C GLU A 117 5.66 10.50 -29.41
N ALA A 118 5.63 10.30 -28.08
CA ALA A 118 5.22 9.03 -27.48
C ALA A 118 3.81 8.60 -27.90
N LEU A 119 2.85 9.53 -27.91
CA LEU A 119 1.48 9.26 -28.37
C LEU A 119 1.42 8.93 -29.86
N SER A 120 2.18 9.64 -30.70
CA SER A 120 2.28 9.34 -32.13
C SER A 120 2.87 7.95 -32.37
N MET A 121 3.86 7.53 -31.58
CA MET A 121 4.44 6.19 -31.68
C MET A 121 3.47 5.11 -31.21
N LEU A 122 2.65 5.37 -30.18
CA LEU A 122 1.58 4.46 -29.77
C LEU A 122 0.51 4.30 -30.85
N ASP A 123 0.08 5.40 -31.49
CA ASP A 123 -0.90 5.35 -32.56
C ASP A 123 -0.36 4.62 -33.82
N GLN A 124 0.96 4.69 -34.05
CA GLN A 124 1.63 3.89 -35.10
C GLN A 124 1.70 2.41 -34.71
N ALA A 125 2.02 2.09 -33.44
CA ALA A 125 2.06 0.72 -32.95
C ALA A 125 0.69 0.04 -33.03
N GLU A 126 -0.40 0.75 -32.73
CA GLU A 126 -1.78 0.25 -32.84
C GLU A 126 -2.14 -0.16 -34.27
N LYS A 127 -1.52 0.48 -35.27
CA LYS A 127 -1.75 0.25 -36.71
C LYS A 127 -0.65 -0.57 -37.37
N SER A 128 0.32 -1.05 -36.60
CA SER A 128 1.50 -1.76 -37.12
C SER A 128 1.12 -3.18 -37.52
N ASP A 129 1.54 -3.59 -38.72
CA ASP A 129 1.44 -4.98 -39.18
C ASP A 129 2.54 -5.88 -38.59
N ASP A 130 3.54 -5.31 -37.91
CA ASP A 130 4.56 -6.04 -37.16
C ASP A 130 4.24 -5.99 -35.65
N PRO A 131 3.76 -7.11 -35.07
CA PRO A 131 3.43 -7.17 -33.65
C PRO A 131 4.68 -7.07 -32.75
N THR A 132 5.86 -7.50 -33.21
CA THR A 132 7.11 -7.42 -32.43
C THR A 132 7.49 -5.97 -32.16
N VAL A 133 7.41 -5.14 -33.20
CA VAL A 133 7.64 -3.70 -33.11
C VAL A 133 6.57 -3.03 -32.26
N ALA A 134 5.30 -3.41 -32.44
CA ALA A 134 4.19 -2.86 -31.67
C ALA A 134 4.34 -3.15 -30.15
N LEU A 135 4.65 -4.39 -29.78
CA LEU A 135 4.89 -4.78 -28.38
C LEU A 135 6.03 -3.98 -27.74
N THR A 136 7.17 -3.88 -28.42
CA THR A 136 8.35 -3.15 -27.95
C THR A 136 8.03 -1.65 -27.80
N THR A 137 7.27 -1.10 -28.74
CA THR A 137 6.86 0.30 -28.72
C THR A 137 5.92 0.58 -27.57
N CYS A 138 4.86 -0.22 -27.38
CA CYS A 138 3.92 -0.05 -26.27
C CYS A 138 4.62 -0.10 -24.91
N TRP A 139 5.54 -1.05 -24.69
CA TRP A 139 6.32 -1.12 -23.46
C TRP A 139 7.19 0.13 -23.23
N THR A 140 7.97 0.52 -24.24
CA THR A 140 8.90 1.67 -24.14
C THR A 140 8.17 2.99 -23.95
N GLN A 141 7.04 3.16 -24.63
CA GLN A 141 6.23 4.38 -24.50
C GLN A 141 5.48 4.43 -23.17
N ALA A 142 5.04 3.29 -22.61
CA ALA A 142 4.48 3.27 -21.26
C ALA A 142 5.49 3.82 -20.23
N GLN A 143 6.75 3.37 -20.30
CA GLN A 143 7.82 3.86 -19.41
C GLN A 143 8.08 5.36 -19.59
N THR A 144 8.14 5.82 -20.83
CA THR A 144 8.34 7.23 -21.16
C THR A 144 7.20 8.10 -20.63
N LEU A 145 5.95 7.69 -20.86
CA LEU A 145 4.76 8.41 -20.40
C LEU A 145 4.67 8.43 -18.87
N TYR A 146 5.06 7.35 -18.20
CA TYR A 146 5.10 7.30 -16.74
C TYR A 146 6.12 8.30 -16.19
N ALA A 147 7.34 8.31 -16.73
CA ALA A 147 8.39 9.27 -16.35
C ALA A 147 7.98 10.73 -16.61
N LEU A 148 7.10 10.97 -17.60
CA LEU A 148 6.51 12.28 -17.90
C LEU A 148 5.24 12.57 -17.09
N LYS A 149 4.94 11.74 -16.08
CA LYS A 149 3.78 11.84 -15.18
C LYS A 149 2.43 11.88 -15.90
N ARG A 150 2.27 11.04 -16.94
CA ARG A 150 1.06 10.93 -17.76
C ARG A 150 0.30 9.62 -17.49
N PRO A 151 -0.31 9.44 -16.30
CA PRO A 151 -0.78 8.14 -15.84
C PRO A 151 -1.92 7.58 -16.72
N GLN A 152 -2.84 8.40 -17.22
CA GLN A 152 -3.87 7.93 -18.15
C GLN A 152 -3.28 7.37 -19.46
N TYR A 153 -2.23 7.99 -20.00
CA TYR A 153 -1.57 7.50 -21.22
C TYR A 153 -0.67 6.30 -20.95
N THR A 154 -0.01 6.25 -19.78
CA THR A 154 0.70 5.06 -19.32
C THR A 154 -0.24 3.87 -19.23
N GLU A 155 -1.41 4.04 -18.61
CA GLU A 155 -2.44 3.00 -18.51
C GLU A 155 -2.89 2.54 -19.90
N LYS A 156 -3.21 3.48 -20.81
CA LYS A 156 -3.58 3.16 -22.21
C LYS A 156 -2.51 2.28 -22.87
N ALA A 157 -1.25 2.67 -22.78
CA ALA A 157 -0.13 1.94 -23.39
C ALA A 157 0.04 0.52 -22.79
N LEU A 158 -0.10 0.39 -21.47
CA LEU A 158 -0.01 -0.91 -20.79
C LEU A 158 -1.18 -1.83 -21.16
N ARG A 159 -2.42 -1.31 -21.24
CA ARG A 159 -3.58 -2.09 -21.68
C ARG A 159 -3.45 -2.53 -23.14
N MET A 160 -3.04 -1.62 -24.03
CA MET A 160 -2.77 -1.97 -25.42
C MET A 160 -1.72 -3.09 -25.54
N LEU A 161 -0.66 -3.04 -24.73
CA LEU A 161 0.34 -4.11 -24.68
C LEU A 161 -0.26 -5.45 -24.22
N VAL A 162 -1.03 -5.44 -23.13
CA VAL A 162 -1.70 -6.64 -22.59
C VAL A 162 -2.68 -7.22 -23.62
N ASP A 163 -3.52 -6.40 -24.23
CA ASP A 163 -4.52 -6.81 -25.23
C ASP A 163 -3.83 -7.39 -26.47
N LEU A 164 -2.80 -6.71 -26.97
CA LEU A 164 -2.02 -7.20 -28.11
C LEU A 164 -1.44 -8.58 -27.83
N ILE A 165 -0.83 -8.82 -26.67
CA ILE A 165 -0.29 -10.15 -26.32
C ILE A 165 -1.42 -11.19 -26.19
N ASN A 166 -2.54 -10.85 -25.56
CA ASN A 166 -3.66 -11.78 -25.36
C ASN A 166 -4.29 -12.22 -26.69
N THR A 167 -4.20 -11.40 -27.75
CA THR A 167 -4.63 -11.81 -29.11
C THR A 167 -3.73 -12.88 -29.75
N SER A 168 -2.65 -13.30 -29.07
CA SER A 168 -1.69 -14.32 -29.51
C SER A 168 -1.07 -14.01 -30.89
N PRO A 169 -0.44 -12.84 -31.06
CA PRO A 169 0.11 -12.44 -32.35
C PRO A 169 1.34 -13.27 -32.69
N THR A 170 1.61 -13.43 -33.97
CA THR A 170 2.87 -14.01 -34.44
C THR A 170 3.99 -12.99 -34.24
N THR A 171 4.97 -13.31 -33.39
CA THR A 171 6.10 -12.42 -33.07
C THR A 171 7.43 -13.15 -33.26
N THR A 172 8.54 -12.41 -33.30
CA THR A 172 9.89 -13.00 -33.25
C THR A 172 10.35 -13.33 -31.83
N PHE A 173 9.56 -13.02 -30.81
CA PHE A 173 9.88 -13.30 -29.42
C PHE A 173 9.59 -14.75 -29.05
N SER A 174 10.43 -15.31 -28.18
CA SER A 174 10.16 -16.61 -27.56
C SER A 174 8.95 -16.54 -26.62
N SER A 175 8.31 -17.69 -26.37
CA SER A 175 7.21 -17.80 -25.40
C SER A 175 7.58 -17.28 -24.00
N ALA A 176 8.83 -17.49 -23.56
CA ALA A 176 9.33 -16.96 -22.30
C ALA A 176 9.40 -15.42 -22.28
N GLN A 177 9.83 -14.81 -23.40
CA GLN A 177 9.85 -13.35 -23.53
C GLN A 177 8.44 -12.77 -23.56
N ILE A 178 7.50 -13.39 -24.29
CA ILE A 178 6.09 -12.97 -24.29
C ILE A 178 5.47 -13.06 -22.89
N THR A 179 5.74 -14.15 -22.17
CA THR A 179 5.30 -14.32 -20.77
C THR A 179 5.87 -13.23 -19.87
N SER A 180 7.16 -12.88 -20.05
CA SER A 180 7.81 -11.82 -19.28
C SER A 180 7.22 -10.43 -19.58
N PHE A 181 7.00 -10.10 -20.86
CA PHE A 181 6.36 -8.84 -21.25
C PHE A 181 4.97 -8.71 -20.65
N LEU A 182 4.14 -9.74 -20.80
CA LEU A 182 2.77 -9.74 -20.27
C LEU A 182 2.75 -9.60 -18.76
N TYR A 183 3.62 -10.34 -18.07
CA TYR A 183 3.73 -10.29 -16.62
C TYR A 183 4.15 -8.92 -16.12
N ASN A 184 5.21 -8.33 -16.68
CA ASN A 184 5.70 -7.02 -16.28
C ASN A 184 4.70 -5.91 -16.62
N ALA A 185 3.98 -6.02 -17.74
CA ALA A 185 2.91 -5.09 -18.10
C ALA A 185 1.75 -5.13 -17.10
N ARG A 186 1.33 -6.33 -16.68
CA ARG A 186 0.27 -6.50 -15.67
C ARG A 186 0.70 -5.95 -14.32
N LEU A 187 1.93 -6.24 -13.86
CA LEU A 187 2.42 -5.68 -12.59
C LEU A 187 2.48 -4.14 -12.62
N ALA A 188 3.03 -3.56 -13.69
CA ALA A 188 3.10 -2.11 -13.83
C ALA A 188 1.70 -1.47 -13.88
N LEU A 189 0.75 -2.12 -14.55
CA LEU A 189 -0.64 -1.67 -14.62
C LEU A 189 -1.30 -1.75 -13.23
N ALA A 190 -1.18 -2.87 -12.54
CA ALA A 190 -1.77 -3.06 -11.21
C ALA A 190 -1.22 -2.04 -10.21
N ARG A 191 0.10 -1.82 -10.18
CA ARG A 191 0.75 -0.82 -9.33
C ARG A 191 0.29 0.60 -9.65
N LEU A 192 0.16 0.94 -10.94
CA LEU A 192 -0.39 2.22 -11.36
C LEU A 192 -1.81 2.41 -10.83
N LEU A 193 -2.67 1.39 -10.97
CA LEU A 193 -4.04 1.43 -10.47
C LEU A 193 -4.09 1.56 -8.94
N CYS A 194 -3.18 0.92 -8.20
CA CYS A 194 -3.03 1.09 -6.75
C CYS A 194 -2.75 2.54 -6.36
N ILE A 195 -1.81 3.22 -7.05
CA ILE A 195 -1.48 4.64 -6.79
C ILE A 195 -2.73 5.53 -6.88
N TYR A 196 -3.65 5.21 -7.80
CA TYR A 196 -4.89 5.98 -8.02
C TYR A 196 -6.14 5.33 -7.42
N GLN A 197 -5.98 4.45 -6.42
CA GLN A 197 -7.09 3.86 -5.65
C GLN A 197 -8.12 3.07 -6.47
N GLN A 198 -7.73 2.55 -7.64
CA GLN A 198 -8.54 1.65 -8.45
C GLN A 198 -8.30 0.19 -8.03
N LEU A 199 -8.61 -0.09 -6.77
CA LEU A 199 -8.13 -1.28 -6.06
C LEU A 199 -8.73 -2.59 -6.57
N ASP A 200 -10.02 -2.61 -6.94
CA ASP A 200 -10.65 -3.83 -7.47
C ASP A 200 -10.04 -4.25 -8.80
N GLU A 201 -9.77 -3.30 -9.68
CA GLU A 201 -9.12 -3.60 -10.94
C GLU A 201 -7.65 -3.98 -10.73
N ALA A 202 -6.94 -3.28 -9.84
CA ALA A 202 -5.57 -3.64 -9.47
C ALA A 202 -5.48 -5.09 -8.96
N ARG A 203 -6.41 -5.48 -8.06
CA ARG A 203 -6.53 -6.84 -7.51
C ARG A 203 -6.70 -7.88 -8.62
N SER A 204 -7.61 -7.65 -9.56
CA SER A 204 -7.80 -8.57 -10.70
C SER A 204 -6.53 -8.70 -11.55
N VAL A 205 -5.87 -7.57 -11.86
CA VAL A 205 -4.65 -7.57 -12.67
C VAL A 205 -3.47 -8.26 -11.96
N TYR A 206 -3.33 -8.14 -10.63
CA TYR A 206 -2.32 -8.90 -9.87
C TYR A 206 -2.57 -10.41 -9.95
N LEU A 207 -3.81 -10.85 -9.75
CA LEU A 207 -4.15 -12.27 -9.83
C LEU A 207 -3.87 -12.81 -11.25
N ASP A 208 -4.17 -12.05 -12.29
CA ASP A 208 -3.82 -12.41 -13.67
C ASP A 208 -2.31 -12.47 -13.93
N ALA A 209 -1.51 -11.61 -13.28
CA ALA A 209 -0.05 -11.66 -13.36
C ALA A 209 0.50 -12.94 -12.72
N LEU A 210 0.02 -13.27 -11.50
CA LEU A 210 0.39 -14.47 -10.75
C LEU A 210 -0.01 -15.75 -11.50
N ALA A 211 -1.25 -15.81 -12.01
CA ALA A 211 -1.72 -16.93 -12.83
C ALA A 211 -0.91 -17.08 -14.13
N GLY A 212 -0.62 -15.97 -14.81
CA GLY A 212 0.12 -15.98 -16.08
C GLY A 212 1.52 -16.57 -15.98
N LYS A 213 2.35 -16.02 -15.07
CA LYS A 213 3.77 -16.39 -14.94
C LYS A 213 4.00 -17.57 -14.00
N TRP A 214 3.36 -17.56 -12.83
CA TRP A 214 3.64 -18.50 -11.75
C TRP A 214 2.62 -19.64 -11.65
N LYS A 215 1.56 -19.60 -12.48
CA LYS A 215 0.51 -20.63 -12.55
C LYS A 215 -0.26 -20.81 -11.24
N LEU A 216 -0.39 -19.74 -10.47
CA LEU A 216 -1.30 -19.66 -9.34
C LEU A 216 -2.69 -19.32 -9.89
N GLU A 217 -3.46 -20.34 -10.26
CA GLU A 217 -4.73 -20.15 -10.96
C GLU A 217 -5.75 -19.41 -10.08
N THR A 218 -6.28 -18.30 -10.59
CA THR A 218 -7.23 -17.44 -9.87
C THR A 218 -8.44 -18.21 -9.31
N PRO A 219 -9.10 -19.13 -10.06
CA PRO A 219 -10.23 -19.89 -9.54
C PRO A 219 -9.87 -20.79 -8.36
N GLU A 220 -8.69 -21.42 -8.39
CA GLU A 220 -8.22 -22.29 -7.30
C GLU A 220 -7.95 -21.48 -6.04
N LEU A 221 -7.25 -20.35 -6.19
CA LEU A 221 -6.97 -19.42 -5.11
C LEU A 221 -8.26 -18.89 -4.46
N LEU A 222 -9.23 -18.45 -5.28
CA LEU A 222 -10.53 -17.98 -4.78
C LEU A 222 -11.33 -19.12 -4.10
N GLY A 223 -11.21 -20.36 -4.59
CA GLY A 223 -11.82 -21.54 -3.97
C GLY A 223 -11.22 -21.92 -2.61
N ILE A 224 -9.94 -21.61 -2.38
CA ILE A 224 -9.32 -21.72 -1.04
C ILE A 224 -9.82 -20.58 -0.15
N ALA A 225 -9.78 -19.35 -0.63
CA ALA A 225 -10.23 -18.16 0.11
C ALA A 225 -11.70 -18.26 0.54
N GLY A 226 -12.58 -18.81 -0.30
CA GLY A 226 -13.98 -19.06 0.02
C GLY A 226 -14.21 -20.06 1.17
N ARG A 227 -13.20 -20.86 1.52
CA ARG A 227 -13.26 -21.86 2.60
C ARG A 227 -12.40 -21.50 3.81
N ILE A 228 -11.79 -20.31 3.84
CA ILE A 228 -10.74 -19.97 4.82
C ILE A 228 -11.21 -20.14 6.27
N ARG A 229 -12.47 -19.77 6.55
CA ARG A 229 -13.09 -19.88 7.87
C ARG A 229 -13.25 -21.34 8.33
N THR A 230 -13.31 -22.28 7.39
CA THR A 230 -13.49 -23.72 7.67
C THR A 230 -12.18 -24.51 7.68
N LEU A 231 -11.11 -24.01 7.09
CA LEU A 231 -9.81 -24.70 7.03
C LEU A 231 -9.05 -24.61 8.35
N SER A 232 -8.25 -25.63 8.68
CA SER A 232 -7.16 -25.52 9.66
C SER A 232 -5.93 -24.86 9.01
N ILE A 233 -4.96 -24.37 9.80
CA ILE A 233 -3.70 -23.85 9.24
C ILE A 233 -2.99 -24.91 8.39
N GLN A 234 -2.95 -26.16 8.86
CA GLN A 234 -2.32 -27.24 8.10
C GLN A 234 -3.05 -27.51 6.78
N ASP A 235 -4.38 -27.50 6.77
CA ASP A 235 -5.16 -27.68 5.54
C ASP A 235 -5.01 -26.50 4.57
N LEU A 236 -4.90 -25.29 5.11
CA LEU A 236 -4.58 -24.09 4.33
C LEU A 236 -3.21 -24.21 3.67
N LEU A 237 -2.17 -24.57 4.43
CA LEU A 237 -0.82 -24.76 3.89
C LEU A 237 -0.79 -25.88 2.86
N ASN A 238 -1.47 -27.00 3.10
CA ASN A 238 -1.60 -28.09 2.12
C ASN A 238 -2.34 -27.65 0.85
N ALA A 239 -3.35 -26.78 0.97
CA ALA A 239 -4.05 -26.23 -0.18
C ALA A 239 -3.16 -25.23 -0.96
N CYS A 240 -2.39 -24.39 -0.26
CA CYS A 240 -1.45 -23.45 -0.88
C CYS A 240 -0.26 -24.17 -1.52
N ASP A 241 0.19 -25.28 -0.94
CA ASP A 241 1.20 -26.16 -1.54
C ASP A 241 0.73 -26.69 -2.89
N ARG A 242 -0.54 -27.15 -2.94
CA ARG A 242 -1.19 -27.58 -4.18
C ARG A 242 -1.30 -26.44 -5.20
N LEU A 243 -1.75 -25.26 -4.76
CA LEU A 243 -1.86 -24.07 -5.61
C LEU A 243 -0.51 -23.70 -6.24
N ALA A 244 0.57 -23.73 -5.45
CA ALA A 244 1.92 -23.38 -5.89
C ALA A 244 2.77 -24.57 -6.37
N THR A 245 2.16 -25.75 -6.60
CA THR A 245 2.87 -27.02 -6.87
C THR A 245 3.92 -26.87 -7.98
N LYS A 246 3.56 -26.22 -9.11
CA LYS A 246 4.48 -26.08 -10.25
C LYS A 246 5.77 -25.36 -9.88
N TYR A 247 5.69 -24.34 -9.04
CA TYR A 247 6.87 -23.63 -8.54
C TYR A 247 7.58 -24.47 -7.47
N LEU A 248 6.85 -24.92 -6.44
CA LEU A 248 7.43 -25.61 -5.29
C LEU A 248 8.11 -26.93 -5.67
N THR A 249 7.51 -27.75 -6.54
CA THR A 249 8.13 -28.98 -7.03
C THR A 249 9.42 -28.69 -7.80
N ARG A 250 9.45 -27.62 -8.61
CA ARG A 250 10.66 -27.22 -9.33
C ARG A 250 11.78 -26.86 -8.35
N GLU A 251 11.49 -26.03 -7.35
CA GLU A 251 12.49 -25.58 -6.37
C GLU A 251 12.94 -26.72 -5.43
N ARG A 252 12.02 -27.56 -4.94
CA ARG A 252 12.33 -28.74 -4.12
C ARG A 252 13.24 -29.74 -4.82
N ASN A 253 13.11 -29.87 -6.14
CA ASN A 253 13.90 -30.80 -6.95
C ASN A 253 15.21 -30.17 -7.47
N ARG A 254 15.52 -28.91 -7.14
CA ARG A 254 16.78 -28.30 -7.56
C ARG A 254 17.96 -28.96 -6.84
N THR A 255 18.95 -29.37 -7.62
CA THR A 255 20.24 -29.89 -7.13
C THR A 255 21.25 -28.80 -6.82
N LYS A 256 20.97 -27.55 -7.25
CA LYS A 256 21.81 -26.37 -7.02
C LYS A 256 20.94 -25.22 -6.50
N PRO A 257 21.47 -24.35 -5.62
CA PRO A 257 20.75 -23.17 -5.17
C PRO A 257 20.25 -22.33 -6.35
N ALA A 258 19.12 -21.65 -6.16
CA ALA A 258 18.62 -20.68 -7.11
C ALA A 258 19.71 -19.63 -7.41
N PRO A 259 19.92 -19.24 -8.68
CA PRO A 259 20.75 -18.08 -8.96
C PRO A 259 20.15 -16.85 -8.27
N ALA A 260 21.01 -15.95 -7.79
CA ALA A 260 20.58 -14.71 -7.17
C ALA A 260 19.65 -13.94 -8.13
N LEU A 261 18.51 -13.49 -7.63
CA LEU A 261 17.54 -12.73 -8.40
C LEU A 261 18.12 -11.35 -8.72
N THR A 262 18.41 -11.09 -9.99
CA THR A 262 18.93 -9.79 -10.46
C THR A 262 17.83 -8.76 -10.72
N ASP A 263 16.59 -9.22 -10.90
CA ASP A 263 15.40 -8.40 -11.10
C ASP A 263 14.38 -8.77 -10.03
N ALA A 264 13.99 -7.79 -9.22
CA ALA A 264 13.09 -7.97 -8.10
C ALA A 264 11.68 -8.41 -8.55
N ASN A 265 11.25 -8.10 -9.78
CA ASN A 265 10.00 -8.64 -10.34
C ASN A 265 10.05 -10.16 -10.59
N ASN A 266 11.22 -10.80 -10.48
CA ASN A 266 11.34 -12.25 -10.55
C ASN A 266 11.27 -12.94 -9.18
N SER A 267 11.22 -12.18 -8.07
CA SER A 267 10.93 -12.76 -6.74
C SER A 267 9.43 -13.01 -6.60
N ILE A 268 9.02 -14.27 -6.64
CA ILE A 268 7.62 -14.61 -6.39
C ILE A 268 7.22 -14.30 -4.94
N ALA A 269 8.13 -14.42 -3.96
CA ALA A 269 7.85 -14.06 -2.57
C ALA A 269 7.50 -12.56 -2.45
N SER A 270 8.31 -11.68 -3.04
CA SER A 270 8.07 -10.24 -3.03
C SER A 270 6.72 -9.90 -3.66
N ILE A 271 6.38 -10.52 -4.79
CA ILE A 271 5.14 -10.23 -5.53
C ILE A 271 3.91 -10.85 -4.85
N LEU A 272 4.04 -11.99 -4.15
CA LEU A 272 2.97 -12.55 -3.34
C LEU A 272 2.68 -11.68 -2.13
N CYS A 273 3.71 -11.21 -1.44
CA CYS A 273 3.55 -10.19 -0.39
C CYS A 273 2.90 -8.95 -0.95
N GLU A 274 3.34 -8.52 -2.14
CA GLU A 274 2.80 -7.35 -2.80
C GLU A 274 1.28 -7.53 -3.10
N ALA A 275 0.87 -8.67 -3.63
CA ALA A 275 -0.54 -8.93 -3.80
C ALA A 275 -1.26 -9.01 -2.43
N ALA A 276 -0.68 -9.69 -1.45
CA ALA A 276 -1.31 -9.93 -0.15
C ALA A 276 -1.67 -8.65 0.59
N HIS A 277 -0.78 -7.66 0.69
CA HIS A 277 -1.12 -6.42 1.41
C HIS A 277 -2.21 -5.60 0.70
N LEU A 278 -2.30 -5.65 -0.64
CA LEU A 278 -3.41 -5.02 -1.38
C LEU A 278 -4.77 -5.64 -1.02
N PHE A 279 -4.78 -6.95 -0.79
CA PHE A 279 -5.97 -7.70 -0.39
C PHE A 279 -6.25 -7.62 1.12
N ALA A 280 -5.25 -7.33 1.95
CA ALA A 280 -5.40 -7.20 3.41
C ALA A 280 -6.11 -5.91 3.85
N GLN A 281 -6.46 -5.03 2.90
CA GLN A 281 -7.14 -3.76 3.18
C GLN A 281 -8.59 -3.99 3.64
N GLU A 282 -8.85 -3.65 4.90
CA GLU A 282 -10.13 -3.87 5.57
C GLU A 282 -11.31 -3.15 4.92
N GLY A 283 -12.48 -3.78 5.00
CA GLY A 283 -13.76 -3.14 4.71
C GLY A 283 -14.06 -2.93 3.24
N GLN A 284 -13.29 -3.55 2.35
CA GLN A 284 -13.54 -3.56 0.91
C GLN A 284 -14.16 -4.87 0.46
N LYS A 285 -14.98 -4.84 -0.60
CA LYS A 285 -15.52 -6.05 -1.21
C LYS A 285 -14.81 -6.27 -2.53
N TYR A 286 -14.24 -7.46 -2.72
CA TYR A 286 -13.70 -7.89 -4.00
C TYR A 286 -14.51 -9.06 -4.53
N LEU A 287 -15.31 -8.82 -5.58
CA LEU A 287 -16.25 -9.83 -6.11
C LEU A 287 -17.17 -10.38 -4.99
N SER A 288 -17.30 -11.71 -4.89
CA SER A 288 -18.08 -12.42 -3.87
C SER A 288 -17.24 -12.95 -2.70
N THR A 289 -15.94 -12.68 -2.67
CA THR A 289 -15.00 -13.23 -1.68
C THR A 289 -14.40 -12.07 -0.87
N PRO A 290 -14.38 -12.13 0.48
CA PRO A 290 -13.71 -11.10 1.26
C PRO A 290 -12.23 -10.98 0.84
N PRO A 291 -11.72 -9.77 0.56
CA PRO A 291 -10.35 -9.61 0.10
C PRO A 291 -9.33 -10.08 1.15
N GLU A 292 -9.65 -9.95 2.45
CA GLU A 292 -8.81 -10.42 3.55
C GLU A 292 -8.63 -11.95 3.51
N HIS A 293 -9.66 -12.69 3.08
CA HIS A 293 -9.54 -14.14 2.87
C HIS A 293 -8.54 -14.47 1.75
N VAL A 294 -8.50 -13.65 0.70
CA VAL A 294 -7.54 -13.79 -0.40
C VAL A 294 -6.13 -13.44 0.09
N ALA A 295 -5.99 -12.40 0.90
CA ALA A 295 -4.71 -12.01 1.50
C ALA A 295 -4.09 -13.16 2.32
N ILE A 296 -4.90 -13.82 3.15
CA ILE A 296 -4.45 -14.98 3.94
C ILE A 296 -3.91 -16.09 3.03
N VAL A 297 -4.60 -16.42 1.94
CA VAL A 297 -4.13 -17.45 0.99
C VAL A 297 -2.82 -17.03 0.32
N LEU A 298 -2.68 -15.74 -0.03
CA LEU A 298 -1.45 -15.21 -0.62
C LEU A 298 -0.27 -15.23 0.36
N TYR A 299 -0.48 -14.84 1.63
CA TYR A 299 0.55 -14.99 2.67
C TYR A 299 0.91 -16.45 2.91
N ALA A 300 -0.07 -17.35 3.02
CA ALA A 300 0.19 -18.77 3.17
C ALA A 300 0.97 -19.37 1.99
N ALA A 301 0.68 -18.96 0.75
CA ALA A 301 1.48 -19.35 -0.41
C ALA A 301 2.90 -18.74 -0.35
N CYS A 302 3.03 -17.49 0.10
CA CYS A 302 4.32 -16.82 0.24
C CYS A 302 5.22 -17.51 1.27
N SER A 303 4.69 -17.97 2.41
CA SER A 303 5.48 -18.66 3.45
C SER A 303 6.05 -20.01 2.97
N LEU A 304 5.41 -20.65 2.00
CA LEU A 304 5.91 -21.87 1.36
C LEU A 304 7.02 -21.60 0.34
N VAL A 305 6.99 -20.41 -0.26
CA VAL A 305 7.89 -20.00 -1.34
C VAL A 305 9.14 -19.30 -0.84
N CYS A 306 9.03 -18.45 0.19
CA CYS A 306 10.13 -17.64 0.71
C CYS A 306 11.39 -18.44 1.14
N PRO A 307 11.32 -19.70 1.63
CA PRO A 307 12.54 -20.44 1.97
C PRO A 307 13.44 -20.72 0.76
N PHE A 308 12.88 -20.66 -0.46
CA PHE A 308 13.62 -20.82 -1.71
C PHE A 308 14.13 -19.48 -2.29
N GLU A 309 13.73 -18.34 -1.70
CA GLU A 309 14.13 -16.99 -2.10
C GLU A 309 14.64 -16.14 -0.92
N PRO A 310 15.66 -16.60 -0.17
CA PRO A 310 16.14 -15.91 1.04
C PRO A 310 16.72 -14.51 0.74
N THR A 311 17.13 -14.26 -0.51
CA THR A 311 17.63 -12.95 -0.96
C THR A 311 16.54 -11.89 -1.09
N SER A 312 15.26 -12.26 -0.95
CA SER A 312 14.14 -11.30 -0.95
C SER A 312 14.09 -10.46 0.32
N GLY A 313 14.78 -10.87 1.40
CA GLY A 313 14.73 -10.19 2.70
C GLY A 313 13.45 -10.48 3.49
N ILE A 314 12.57 -11.34 2.97
CA ILE A 314 11.30 -11.74 3.58
C ILE A 314 11.45 -13.14 4.17
N THR A 315 11.27 -13.27 5.49
CA THR A 315 11.37 -14.58 6.16
C THR A 315 10.01 -15.26 6.24
N LYS A 316 10.02 -16.57 6.51
CA LYS A 316 8.79 -17.34 6.72
C LYS A 316 7.99 -16.80 7.91
N ASP A 317 8.70 -16.33 8.92
CA ASP A 317 8.13 -15.92 10.19
C ASP A 317 7.47 -14.54 10.08
N ASP A 318 8.06 -13.63 9.31
CA ASP A 318 7.42 -12.34 8.93
C ASP A 318 6.06 -12.59 8.27
N ILE A 319 5.97 -13.61 7.41
CA ILE A 319 4.75 -13.94 6.68
C ILE A 319 3.70 -14.59 7.56
N TYR A 320 4.09 -15.47 8.48
CA TYR A 320 3.15 -15.99 9.46
C TYR A 320 2.59 -14.89 10.35
N TYR A 321 3.44 -13.95 10.77
CA TYR A 321 3.01 -12.80 11.55
C TYR A 321 1.95 -11.96 10.82
N LEU A 322 2.22 -11.59 9.56
CA LEU A 322 1.26 -10.85 8.72
C LEU A 322 -0.04 -11.63 8.49
N MET A 323 0.06 -12.94 8.25
CA MET A 323 -1.11 -13.81 8.10
C MET A 323 -1.97 -13.83 9.37
N ILE A 324 -1.33 -13.92 10.55
CA ILE A 324 -2.01 -13.88 11.86
C ILE A 324 -2.72 -12.54 12.06
N GLN A 325 -2.08 -11.41 11.73
CA GLN A 325 -2.71 -10.09 11.83
C GLN A 325 -3.99 -9.97 10.98
N VAL A 326 -3.96 -10.42 9.72
CA VAL A 326 -5.16 -10.40 8.86
C VAL A 326 -6.23 -11.35 9.39
N TYR A 327 -5.82 -12.50 9.92
CA TYR A 327 -6.73 -13.41 10.57
C TYR A 327 -7.39 -12.81 11.82
N THR A 328 -6.65 -12.01 12.59
CA THR A 328 -7.18 -11.33 13.77
C THR A 328 -8.19 -10.24 13.43
N SER A 329 -7.98 -9.50 12.33
CA SER A 329 -8.91 -8.45 11.90
C SER A 329 -10.23 -8.96 11.34
N LEU A 330 -10.34 -10.26 11.04
CA LEU A 330 -11.58 -10.86 10.57
C LEU A 330 -12.65 -11.04 11.65
N GLU A 331 -12.34 -10.75 12.93
CA GLU A 331 -13.20 -10.93 14.13
C GLU A 331 -13.77 -12.37 14.31
N ASP A 332 -13.47 -13.29 13.39
CA ASP A 332 -13.97 -14.66 13.29
C ASP A 332 -13.04 -15.66 14.01
N LEU A 333 -12.35 -15.19 15.06
CA LEU A 333 -11.18 -15.81 15.70
C LEU A 333 -11.51 -16.94 16.67
N ASP A 334 -12.66 -17.59 16.51
CA ASP A 334 -12.98 -18.78 17.28
C ASP A 334 -12.10 -19.95 16.77
N TYR A 335 -10.93 -20.09 17.41
CA TYR A 335 -10.11 -21.31 17.57
C TYR A 335 -8.95 -21.63 16.61
N LYS A 336 -8.56 -20.80 15.63
CA LYS A 336 -7.72 -21.32 14.50
C LYS A 336 -6.28 -20.82 14.32
N ILE A 337 -5.82 -19.77 15.00
CA ILE A 337 -4.72 -18.95 14.44
C ILE A 337 -3.34 -19.16 15.06
N VAL A 338 -3.25 -19.86 16.19
CA VAL A 338 -1.96 -20.13 16.83
C VAL A 338 -1.60 -21.59 16.62
N ASP A 339 -0.91 -21.92 15.52
CA ASP A 339 -0.20 -23.19 15.43
C ASP A 339 1.16 -23.02 16.12
N ILE A 340 1.28 -23.54 17.34
CA ILE A 340 2.51 -23.44 18.14
C ILE A 340 3.70 -24.08 17.42
N TYR A 341 3.47 -25.07 16.57
CA TYR A 341 4.54 -25.73 15.81
C TYR A 341 5.04 -24.89 14.63
N ALA A 342 4.29 -23.88 14.21
CA ALA A 342 4.67 -22.93 13.18
C ALA A 342 5.21 -21.60 13.75
N LEU A 343 5.14 -21.41 15.06
CA LEU A 343 5.59 -20.20 15.75
C LEU A 343 7.12 -20.18 15.85
N ASP A 344 7.73 -19.10 15.37
CA ASP A 344 9.16 -18.87 15.57
C ASP A 344 9.44 -18.51 17.03
N THR A 345 9.97 -19.50 17.77
CA THR A 345 10.37 -19.32 19.16
C THR A 345 11.65 -18.50 19.32
N GLY A 346 12.35 -18.18 18.22
CA GLY A 346 13.51 -17.29 18.22
C GLY A 346 13.15 -15.80 18.23
N HIS A 347 11.99 -15.43 17.70
CA HIS A 347 11.56 -14.03 17.60
C HIS A 347 10.60 -13.63 18.73
N VAL A 348 11.13 -12.91 19.71
CA VAL A 348 10.41 -12.53 20.95
C VAL A 348 9.08 -11.82 20.66
N TRP A 349 9.04 -10.96 19.65
CA TRP A 349 7.82 -10.25 19.25
C TRP A 349 6.70 -11.19 18.76
N HIS A 350 7.04 -12.23 17.99
CA HIS A 350 6.05 -13.17 17.47
C HIS A 350 5.44 -14.00 18.60
N MET A 351 6.28 -14.47 19.52
CA MET A 351 5.81 -15.15 20.72
C MET A 351 4.95 -14.24 21.60
N PHE A 352 5.36 -12.98 21.79
CA PHE A 352 4.59 -12.00 22.57
C PHE A 352 3.19 -11.79 21.99
N ASN A 353 3.09 -11.50 20.70
CA ASN A 353 1.79 -11.28 20.05
C ASN A 353 0.93 -12.55 20.05
N ALA A 354 1.53 -13.72 19.83
CA ALA A 354 0.80 -14.99 19.89
C ALA A 354 0.27 -15.31 21.29
N LEU A 355 1.03 -14.98 22.35
CA LEU A 355 0.55 -15.12 23.73
C LEU A 355 -0.63 -14.20 23.99
N LEU A 356 -0.55 -12.92 23.59
CA LEU A 356 -1.66 -11.97 23.73
C LEU A 356 -2.92 -12.50 23.02
N ILE A 357 -2.79 -12.94 21.77
CA ILE A 357 -3.91 -13.52 21.01
C ILE A 357 -4.50 -14.75 21.71
N ALA A 358 -3.66 -15.66 22.19
CA ALA A 358 -4.14 -16.85 22.90
C ALA A 358 -4.90 -16.50 24.20
N ILE A 359 -4.48 -15.43 24.89
CA ILE A 359 -5.18 -14.92 26.07
C ILE A 359 -6.51 -14.25 25.71
N GLU A 360 -6.54 -13.47 24.62
CA GLU A 360 -7.76 -12.79 24.13
C GLU A 360 -8.89 -13.78 23.81
N ILE A 361 -8.54 -14.92 23.21
CA ILE A 361 -9.51 -15.96 22.83
C ILE A 361 -9.69 -17.07 23.88
N ASP A 362 -9.13 -16.89 25.09
CA ASP A 362 -9.15 -17.88 26.17
C ASP A 362 -8.61 -19.29 25.81
N ASP A 363 -7.68 -19.38 24.85
CA ASP A 363 -6.97 -20.63 24.54
C ASP A 363 -5.79 -20.85 25.50
N LEU A 364 -6.13 -21.17 26.74
CA LEU A 364 -5.18 -21.30 27.84
C LEU A 364 -4.20 -22.47 27.67
N VAL A 365 -4.58 -23.51 26.91
CA VAL A 365 -3.70 -24.64 26.59
C VAL A 365 -2.57 -24.17 25.68
N ARG A 366 -2.89 -23.36 24.67
CA ARG A 366 -1.85 -22.81 23.79
C ARG A 366 -1.02 -21.74 24.47
N ALA A 367 -1.68 -20.86 25.23
CA ALA A 367 -1.01 -19.84 26.02
C ALA A 367 0.03 -20.45 26.98
N GLN A 368 -0.25 -21.62 27.58
CA GLN A 368 0.72 -22.34 28.43
C GLN A 368 2.02 -22.67 27.70
N THR A 369 1.91 -23.16 26.47
CA THR A 369 3.07 -23.59 25.70
C THR A 369 3.91 -22.39 25.28
N ILE A 370 3.26 -21.27 24.92
CA ILE A 370 3.96 -20.04 24.56
C ILE A 370 4.58 -19.36 25.80
N GLU A 371 3.84 -19.28 26.92
CA GLU A 371 4.33 -18.72 28.18
C GLU A 371 5.59 -19.43 28.66
N THR A 372 5.65 -20.76 28.49
CA THR A 372 6.82 -21.56 28.89
C THR A 372 8.09 -21.10 28.17
N ASN A 373 8.00 -20.63 26.93
CA ASN A 373 9.12 -20.11 26.15
C ASN A 373 9.45 -18.64 26.46
N LEU A 374 8.49 -17.86 26.97
CA LEU A 374 8.62 -16.43 27.22
C LEU A 374 8.99 -16.05 28.65
N LYS A 375 8.58 -16.85 29.65
CA LYS A 375 8.63 -16.47 31.08
C LYS A 375 10.03 -16.14 31.62
N GLU A 376 11.08 -16.66 30.99
CA GLU A 376 12.47 -16.42 31.39
C GLU A 376 13.03 -15.10 30.83
N LEU A 377 12.32 -14.48 29.88
CA LEU A 377 12.73 -13.21 29.28
C LEU A 377 12.41 -12.04 30.21
N VAL A 378 13.37 -11.11 30.34
CA VAL A 378 13.31 -9.98 31.27
C VAL A 378 12.77 -8.73 30.58
N TYR A 379 11.60 -8.85 29.95
CA TYR A 379 10.87 -7.71 29.37
C TYR A 379 9.62 -7.41 30.22
N PRO A 380 9.42 -6.17 30.71
CA PRO A 380 8.28 -5.82 31.56
C PRO A 380 6.92 -6.15 30.93
N ASP A 381 6.76 -5.89 29.63
CA ASP A 381 5.55 -6.19 28.86
C ASP A 381 5.32 -7.69 28.69
N VAL A 382 6.37 -8.49 28.48
CA VAL A 382 6.27 -9.96 28.48
C VAL A 382 5.80 -10.47 29.85
N GLN A 383 6.38 -9.95 30.94
CA GLN A 383 6.03 -10.36 32.30
C GLN A 383 4.57 -10.01 32.65
N LEU A 384 4.05 -8.89 32.13
CA LEU A 384 2.63 -8.56 32.22
C LEU A 384 1.77 -9.62 31.53
N LEU A 385 2.06 -10.00 30.28
CA LEU A 385 1.30 -11.05 29.58
C LEU A 385 1.37 -12.41 30.29
N CYS A 386 2.55 -12.79 30.81
CA CYS A 386 2.70 -14.02 31.60
C CYS A 386 1.86 -13.96 32.90
N SER A 387 1.77 -12.79 33.54
CA SER A 387 0.95 -12.57 34.73
C SER A 387 -0.55 -12.60 34.41
N LEU A 388 -0.96 -11.98 33.32
CA LEU A 388 -2.32 -12.00 32.77
C LEU A 388 -2.77 -13.44 32.47
N TYR A 389 -1.94 -14.24 31.81
CA TYR A 389 -2.18 -15.66 31.58
C TYR A 389 -2.33 -16.46 32.89
N LYS A 390 -1.43 -16.25 33.86
CA LYS A 390 -1.50 -16.91 35.18
C LYS A 390 -2.77 -16.53 35.92
N GLN A 391 -3.21 -15.28 35.83
CA GLN A 391 -4.45 -14.84 36.45
C GLN A 391 -5.66 -15.54 35.82
N LYS A 392 -5.74 -15.57 34.49
CA LYS A 392 -6.83 -16.26 33.77
C LYS A 392 -6.88 -17.77 34.09
N THR A 393 -5.72 -18.44 34.18
CA THR A 393 -5.66 -19.87 34.51
C THR A 393 -6.00 -20.19 35.97
N THR A 394 -5.66 -19.29 36.90
CA THR A 394 -5.94 -19.47 38.33
C THR A 394 -7.29 -18.91 38.77
N LEU A 395 -8.02 -18.25 37.85
CA LEU A 395 -9.28 -17.55 38.13
C LEU A 395 -9.14 -16.53 39.29
N SER A 396 -7.96 -15.93 39.43
CA SER A 396 -7.68 -14.92 40.46
C SER A 396 -8.24 -13.54 40.07
N ILE A 397 -8.60 -12.73 41.07
CA ILE A 397 -9.16 -11.37 40.89
C ILE A 397 -8.10 -10.35 41.33
N GLU A 398 -6.96 -10.31 40.64
CA GLU A 398 -5.87 -9.36 40.89
C GLU A 398 -5.79 -8.27 39.81
N SER A 399 -6.96 -7.81 39.33
CA SER A 399 -7.08 -6.82 38.24
C SER A 399 -6.33 -5.51 38.57
N ASP A 400 -6.37 -5.05 39.82
CA ASP A 400 -5.65 -3.84 40.25
C ASP A 400 -4.13 -3.93 40.08
N THR A 401 -3.55 -5.12 40.32
CA THR A 401 -2.10 -5.35 40.19
C THR A 401 -1.68 -5.34 38.71
N LEU A 402 -2.46 -5.99 37.84
CA LEU A 402 -2.19 -5.99 36.40
C LEU A 402 -2.38 -4.60 35.80
N GLN A 403 -3.38 -3.85 36.25
CA GLN A 403 -3.59 -2.48 35.80
C GLN A 403 -2.40 -1.59 36.16
N GLN A 404 -1.85 -1.72 37.37
CA GLN A 404 -0.63 -1.00 37.77
C GLN A 404 0.59 -1.38 36.92
N GLN A 405 0.73 -2.66 36.55
CA GLN A 405 1.80 -3.11 35.66
C GLN A 405 1.64 -2.54 34.24
N LEU A 406 0.41 -2.48 33.72
CA LEU A 406 0.12 -1.86 32.43
C LEU A 406 0.43 -0.36 32.46
N ASP A 407 0.00 0.35 33.49
CA ASP A 407 0.29 1.78 33.66
C ASP A 407 1.81 2.04 33.75
N PHE A 408 2.54 1.14 34.41
CA PHE A 408 4.00 1.19 34.44
C PHE A 408 4.62 1.02 33.05
N ILE A 409 4.15 0.07 32.23
CA ILE A 409 4.62 -0.12 30.85
C ILE A 409 4.32 1.11 29.99
N ILE A 410 3.14 1.71 30.12
CA ILE A 410 2.78 2.95 29.43
C ILE A 410 3.76 4.06 29.80
N LEU A 411 4.08 4.20 31.09
CA LEU A 411 5.06 5.17 31.57
C LEU A 411 6.47 4.90 31.02
N LEU A 412 6.90 3.64 30.95
CA LEU A 412 8.17 3.26 30.35
C LEU A 412 8.24 3.61 28.86
N LEU A 413 7.16 3.36 28.10
CA LEU A 413 7.05 3.73 26.69
C LEU A 413 7.24 5.24 26.47
N GLU A 414 6.66 6.06 27.33
CA GLU A 414 6.70 7.52 27.20
C GLU A 414 7.98 8.17 27.73
N GLN A 415 8.52 7.67 28.85
CA GLN A 415 9.50 8.39 29.66
C GLN A 415 10.90 7.79 29.64
N THR A 416 11.07 6.53 29.24
CA THR A 416 12.37 5.84 29.32
C THR A 416 12.79 5.20 28.00
N GLN A 417 13.99 4.63 27.98
CA GLN A 417 14.52 3.79 26.89
C GLN A 417 14.61 2.32 27.32
N ASP A 418 13.88 1.95 28.38
CA ASP A 418 13.94 0.58 28.89
C ASP A 418 13.43 -0.41 27.84
N PRO A 419 14.04 -1.61 27.78
CA PRO A 419 13.73 -2.60 26.78
C PRO A 419 12.29 -3.09 26.97
N LEU A 420 11.47 -2.84 25.96
CA LEU A 420 10.11 -3.35 25.81
C LEU A 420 10.02 -4.00 24.44
N VAL A 421 9.30 -5.10 24.34
CA VAL A 421 9.08 -5.77 23.05
C VAL A 421 8.24 -4.88 22.13
N ILE A 422 7.20 -4.24 22.68
CA ILE A 422 6.29 -3.36 21.93
C ILE A 422 6.97 -2.07 21.42
N ARG A 423 8.11 -1.66 21.99
CA ARG A 423 8.82 -0.42 21.60
C ARG A 423 9.33 -0.47 20.16
N ASN A 424 9.58 -1.66 19.62
CA ASN A 424 10.03 -1.83 18.24
C ASN A 424 8.93 -1.67 17.19
N GLN A 425 7.67 -1.50 17.62
CA GLN A 425 6.51 -1.34 16.74
C GLN A 425 6.20 0.13 16.45
N ALA A 426 5.39 0.41 15.42
CA ALA A 426 4.94 1.76 15.13
C ALA A 426 4.05 2.32 16.26
N ARG A 427 4.02 3.64 16.44
CA ARG A 427 3.24 4.27 17.54
C ARG A 427 1.75 3.90 17.54
N LYS A 428 1.15 3.71 16.36
CA LYS A 428 -0.25 3.27 16.22
C LYS A 428 -0.44 1.85 16.75
N GLU A 429 0.47 0.94 16.40
CA GLU A 429 0.47 -0.45 16.85
C GLU A 429 0.73 -0.55 18.35
N GLN A 430 1.66 0.26 18.88
CA GLN A 430 1.89 0.35 20.33
C GLN A 430 0.60 0.66 21.10
N LEU A 431 -0.18 1.63 20.63
CA LEU A 431 -1.46 1.99 21.25
C LEU A 431 -2.48 0.85 21.15
N ASP A 432 -2.60 0.22 19.97
CA ASP A 432 -3.49 -0.92 19.76
C ASP A 432 -3.19 -2.08 20.71
N ILE A 433 -1.92 -2.45 20.86
CA ILE A 433 -1.48 -3.53 21.76
C ILE A 433 -1.83 -3.19 23.21
N ILE A 434 -1.62 -1.95 23.63
CA ILE A 434 -1.95 -1.51 25.00
C ILE A 434 -3.46 -1.58 25.25
N ASP A 435 -4.28 -1.18 24.28
CA ASP A 435 -5.74 -1.25 24.38
C ASP A 435 -6.22 -2.72 24.42
N ARG A 436 -5.60 -3.58 23.62
CA ARG A 436 -5.84 -5.03 23.63
C ARG A 436 -5.49 -5.68 24.97
N ILE A 437 -4.33 -5.38 25.54
CA ILE A 437 -3.95 -5.85 26.88
C ILE A 437 -4.94 -5.34 27.93
N ARG A 438 -5.31 -4.05 27.88
CA ARG A 438 -6.29 -3.47 28.80
C ARG A 438 -7.64 -4.18 28.72
N SER A 439 -8.06 -4.60 27.53
CA SER A 439 -9.33 -5.32 27.35
C SER A 439 -9.33 -6.73 27.98
N CYS A 440 -8.15 -7.31 28.23
CA CYS A 440 -8.00 -8.62 28.83
C CYS A 440 -7.87 -8.61 30.36
N ILE A 441 -7.60 -7.44 30.96
CA ILE A 441 -7.52 -7.21 32.42
C ILE A 441 -8.93 -6.98 32.97
#